data_AF-A0A645EBK9-F1
#
_entry.id   AF-A0A645EBK9-F1
#
_cell.length_a   1.000
_cell.length_b   1.000
_cell.length_c   1.000
_cell.angle_alpha   90.00
_cell.angle_beta   90.00
_cell.angle_gamma   90.00
#
_symmetry.space_group_name_H-M   'P 1'
#
loop_
_entity.id
_entity.type
_entity.pdbx_description
1 polymer ?
#
loop_
_entity_poly.entity_id
_entity_poly.type
_entity_poly.pdbx_seq_one_letter_code
_entity_poly.pdbx_strand_id
1 'polypeptide(L)'
;MLLHEKTDDFLVRYAHRLLKNNPSIQITLLDENRFLNEEQSFIDSYQELIHAFPDSVKIIKSPKNGNPNLSKYSFMLISYQCWNDLIENDSNRLESIPSTLIINKKESRFSPRKKVVQQII
;
A
#
# COMPACT_ATOMS: atom_id res chain seq x y z
N MET A 1 6.16 0.85 2.73
CA MET A 1 4.68 0.99 2.75
C MET A 1 4.08 -0.36 3.09
N LEU A 2 2.96 -0.36 3.79
CA LEU A 2 2.25 -1.57 4.21
C LEU A 2 0.96 -1.72 3.38
N LEU A 3 0.76 -2.89 2.79
CA LEU A 3 -0.46 -3.26 2.08
C LEU A 3 -1.19 -4.31 2.91
N HIS A 4 -2.36 -3.96 3.43
CA HIS A 4 -3.11 -4.81 4.35
C HIS A 4 -4.54 -5.08 3.87
N GLU A 5 -5.15 -4.11 3.20
CA GLU A 5 -6.49 -4.20 2.64
C GLU A 5 -6.51 -4.25 1.13
N LYS A 6 -7.52 -4.93 0.54
CA LYS A 6 -7.75 -4.94 -0.92
C LYS A 6 -8.01 -3.55 -1.50
N THR A 7 -8.35 -2.59 -0.64
CA THR A 7 -8.60 -1.20 -1.02
C THR A 7 -7.36 -0.32 -0.93
N ASP A 8 -6.20 -0.86 -0.54
CA ASP A 8 -4.93 -0.11 -0.40
C ASP A 8 -4.21 0.11 -1.75
N ASP A 9 -4.80 -0.28 -2.89
CA ASP A 9 -4.21 -0.15 -4.24
C ASP A 9 -3.76 1.29 -4.54
N PHE A 10 -4.45 2.27 -3.95
CA PHE A 10 -4.10 3.68 -4.08
C PHE A 10 -2.75 4.05 -3.51
N LEU A 11 -2.22 3.30 -2.53
CA LEU A 11 -0.90 3.57 -1.98
C LEU A 11 0.17 3.36 -3.06
N VAL A 12 0.01 2.36 -3.95
CA VAL A 12 0.92 2.12 -5.10
C VAL A 12 0.97 3.34 -6.02
N ARG A 13 -0.17 4.01 -6.26
CA ARG A 13 -0.22 5.27 -7.02
C ARG A 13 0.55 6.41 -6.32
N TYR A 14 0.54 6.47 -4.99
CA TYR A 14 1.35 7.45 -4.25
C TYR A 14 2.84 7.12 -4.31
N ALA A 15 3.22 5.84 -4.23
CA ALA A 15 4.60 5.42 -4.45
C ALA A 15 5.12 5.88 -5.82
N HIS A 16 4.32 5.70 -6.88
CA HIS A 16 4.65 6.20 -8.21
C HIS A 16 4.89 7.72 -8.22
N ARG A 17 4.05 8.49 -7.52
CA ARG A 17 4.20 9.95 -7.45
C ARG A 17 5.44 10.39 -6.67
N LEU A 18 5.77 9.69 -5.59
CA LEU A 18 6.97 9.97 -4.82
C LEU A 18 8.23 9.73 -5.65
N LEU A 19 8.31 8.59 -6.35
CA LEU A 19 9.44 8.25 -7.21
C LEU A 19 9.60 9.22 -8.38
N LYS A 20 8.49 9.65 -8.99
CA LYS A 20 8.50 10.67 -10.04
C LYS A 20 9.07 12.02 -9.55
N ASN A 21 8.78 12.39 -8.31
CA ASN A 21 9.25 13.66 -7.74
C ASN A 21 10.69 13.56 -7.21
N ASN A 22 11.11 12.38 -6.75
CA ASN A 22 12.46 12.15 -6.27
C ASN A 22 12.92 10.72 -6.62
N PRO A 23 13.65 10.53 -7.74
CA PRO A 23 14.11 9.22 -8.18
C PRO A 23 15.15 8.56 -7.26
N SER A 24 15.73 9.28 -6.30
CA SER A 24 16.75 8.71 -5.41
C SER A 24 16.15 7.91 -4.25
N ILE A 25 14.84 7.95 -4.06
CA ILE A 25 14.18 7.22 -2.97
C ILE A 25 14.06 5.74 -3.30
N GLN A 26 14.07 4.91 -2.26
CA GLN A 26 13.86 3.48 -2.35
C GLN A 26 12.56 3.12 -1.65
N ILE A 27 11.67 2.41 -2.34
CA ILE A 27 10.36 2.01 -1.81
C ILE A 27 10.38 0.51 -1.54
N THR A 28 10.06 0.14 -0.30
CA THR A 28 9.78 -1.25 0.07
C THR A 28 8.28 -1.44 0.26
N LEU A 29 7.70 -2.40 -0.47
CA LEU A 29 6.32 -2.84 -0.33
C LEU A 29 6.29 -4.05 0.61
N LEU A 30 5.60 -3.90 1.74
CA LEU A 30 5.29 -4.98 2.65
C LEU A 30 3.91 -5.52 2.24
N ASP A 31 3.90 -6.64 1.53
CA ASP A 31 2.69 -7.30 1.02
C ASP A 31 2.44 -8.58 1.83
N GLU A 32 1.71 -8.43 2.94
CA GLU A 32 1.48 -9.51 3.90
C GLU A 32 0.45 -10.52 3.37
N ASN A 33 -0.54 -10.01 2.66
CA ASN A 33 -1.69 -10.76 2.14
C ASN A 33 -1.55 -11.12 0.65
N ARG A 34 -0.35 -10.98 0.07
CA ARG A 34 -0.01 -11.37 -1.32
C ARG A 34 -0.85 -10.68 -2.40
N PHE A 35 -1.40 -9.49 -2.14
CA PHE A 35 -2.26 -8.77 -3.08
C PHE A 35 -1.58 -8.47 -4.39
N LEU A 36 -0.25 -8.29 -4.41
CA LEU A 36 0.51 -8.05 -5.64
C LEU A 36 0.51 -9.26 -6.60
N ASN A 37 -0.01 -10.41 -6.19
CA ASN A 37 -0.19 -11.60 -7.04
C ASN A 37 -1.65 -12.08 -7.14
N GLU A 38 -2.54 -11.58 -6.28
CA GLU A 38 -3.90 -12.12 -6.14
C GLU A 38 -5.00 -11.09 -6.51
N GLU A 39 -4.71 -9.78 -6.45
CA GLU A 39 -5.70 -8.73 -6.70
C GLU A 39 -5.36 -7.93 -7.95
N GLN A 40 -6.22 -7.98 -8.96
CA GLN A 40 -5.94 -7.40 -10.28
C GLN A 40 -5.58 -5.91 -10.23
N SER A 41 -6.27 -5.11 -9.41
CA SER A 41 -5.98 -3.68 -9.24
C SER A 41 -4.57 -3.42 -8.70
N PHE A 42 -4.09 -4.29 -7.80
CA PHE A 42 -2.72 -4.24 -7.29
C PHE A 42 -1.73 -4.70 -8.34
N ILE A 43 -2.00 -5.81 -9.02
CA ILE A 43 -1.14 -6.35 -10.08
C ILE A 43 -0.90 -5.27 -11.14
N ASP A 44 -1.95 -4.66 -11.67
CA ASP A 44 -1.85 -3.66 -12.74
C ASP A 44 -1.02 -2.45 -12.28
N SER A 45 -1.39 -1.85 -11.13
CA SER A 45 -0.69 -0.67 -10.62
C SER A 45 0.76 -0.94 -10.20
N TYR A 46 1.06 -2.17 -9.74
CA TYR A 46 2.40 -2.58 -9.39
C TYR A 46 3.26 -2.85 -10.63
N GLN A 47 2.72 -3.49 -11.67
CA GLN A 47 3.44 -3.69 -12.93
C GLN A 47 3.79 -2.35 -13.59
N GLU A 48 2.87 -1.39 -13.60
CA GLU A 48 3.16 -0.03 -14.05
C GLU A 48 4.30 0.61 -13.24
N LEU A 49 4.27 0.47 -11.91
CA LEU A 49 5.27 1.04 -11.02
C LEU A 49 6.67 0.48 -11.28
N ILE A 50 6.83 -0.84 -11.35
CA ILE A 50 8.15 -1.46 -11.54
C ILE A 50 8.67 -1.31 -12.96
N HIS A 51 7.78 -1.17 -13.95
CA HIS A 51 8.19 -0.85 -15.31
C HIS A 51 8.78 0.56 -15.39
N ALA A 52 8.18 1.53 -14.68
CA ALA A 52 8.66 2.90 -14.63
C ALA A 52 9.92 3.08 -13.76
N PHE A 53 10.07 2.29 -12.69
CA PHE A 53 11.14 2.44 -11.68
C PHE A 53 11.77 1.10 -11.25
N PRO A 54 12.44 0.38 -12.17
CA PRO A 54 12.88 -1.00 -11.94
C PRO A 54 13.86 -1.16 -10.76
N ASP A 55 14.73 -0.19 -10.51
CA ASP A 55 15.78 -0.27 -9.48
C ASP A 55 15.41 0.39 -8.15
N SER A 56 14.17 0.91 -8.04
CA SER A 56 13.74 1.71 -6.88
C SER A 56 12.71 1.02 -5.99
N VAL A 57 12.27 -0.18 -6.39
CA VAL A 57 11.14 -0.87 -5.77
C VAL A 57 11.56 -2.27 -5.33
N LYS A 58 11.33 -2.57 -4.04
CA LYS A 58 11.56 -3.90 -3.45
C LYS A 58 10.28 -4.42 -2.83
N ILE A 59 10.01 -5.72 -2.95
CA ILE A 59 8.90 -6.37 -2.24
C ILE A 59 9.44 -7.26 -1.13
N ILE A 60 8.80 -7.21 0.03
CA ILE A 60 8.90 -8.23 1.06
C ILE A 60 7.54 -8.92 1.13
N LYS A 61 7.48 -10.14 0.57
CA LYS A 61 6.30 -11.01 0.67
C LYS A 61 6.41 -11.74 1.99
N SER A 62 5.46 -11.54 2.90
CA SER A 62 5.28 -12.24 4.19
C SER A 62 6.60 -12.65 4.89
N PRO A 63 7.11 -11.86 5.86
CA PRO A 63 8.38 -12.17 6.51
C PRO A 63 8.32 -13.53 7.22
N LYS A 64 9.16 -14.47 6.78
CA LYS A 64 9.23 -15.85 7.29
C LYS A 64 9.46 -15.97 8.81
N ASN A 65 9.93 -14.90 9.47
CA ASN A 65 10.39 -14.90 10.86
C ASN A 65 9.66 -13.88 11.75
N GLY A 66 8.39 -13.57 11.46
CA GLY A 66 7.59 -12.62 12.24
C GLY A 66 7.62 -11.19 11.68
N ASN A 67 7.08 -10.24 12.45
CA ASN A 67 6.77 -8.89 11.98
C ASN A 67 7.98 -8.16 11.38
N PRO A 68 7.82 -7.42 10.26
CA PRO A 68 8.94 -6.74 9.62
C PRO A 68 9.46 -5.64 10.55
N ASN A 69 10.77 -5.64 10.82
CA ASN A 69 11.38 -4.56 11.61
C ASN A 69 11.19 -3.22 10.89
N LEU A 70 10.32 -2.37 11.43
CA LEU A 70 9.96 -1.07 10.87
C LEU A 70 11.03 0.00 11.14
N SER A 71 11.90 -0.21 12.13
CA SER A 71 12.91 0.78 12.57
C SER A 71 13.98 1.08 11.51
N LYS A 72 14.12 0.21 10.49
CA LYS A 72 15.11 0.38 9.40
C LYS A 72 14.64 1.32 8.31
N TYR A 73 13.37 1.74 8.32
CA TYR A 73 12.82 2.66 7.33
C TYR A 73 12.82 4.08 7.87
N SER A 74 12.98 5.06 7.00
CA SER A 74 12.87 6.48 7.37
C SER A 74 11.44 7.00 7.34
N PHE A 75 10.56 6.34 6.58
CA PHE A 75 9.19 6.80 6.33
C PHE A 75 8.24 5.64 6.02
N MET A 76 7.00 5.74 6.47
CA MET A 76 5.94 4.76 6.20
C MET A 76 4.71 5.42 5.59
N LEU A 77 4.19 4.79 4.54
CA LEU A 77 2.85 5.04 3.98
C LEU A 77 1.93 3.89 4.38
N ILE A 78 0.75 4.24 4.89
CA ILE A 78 -0.26 3.30 5.36
C ILE A 78 -1.66 3.87 5.14
N SER A 79 -2.67 3.02 4.93
CA SER A 79 -4.06 3.46 4.90
C SER A 79 -4.61 3.67 6.31
N TYR A 80 -5.68 4.45 6.42
CA TYR A 80 -6.36 4.67 7.70
C TYR A 80 -6.93 3.38 8.30
N GLN A 81 -7.46 2.48 7.45
CA GLN A 81 -8.02 1.21 7.93
C GLN A 81 -6.92 0.33 8.52
N CYS A 82 -5.84 0.11 7.77
CA CYS A 82 -4.69 -0.66 8.23
C CYS A 82 -4.06 -0.07 9.51
N TRP A 83 -4.02 1.26 9.64
CA TRP A 83 -3.55 1.91 10.87
C TRP A 83 -4.41 1.56 12.09
N ASN A 84 -5.74 1.57 11.96
CA ASN A 84 -6.63 1.15 13.05
C ASN A 84 -6.43 -0.32 13.39
N ASP A 85 -6.36 -1.19 12.37
CA ASP A 85 -6.21 -2.62 12.58
C ASP A 85 -4.90 -2.94 13.32
N LEU A 86 -3.80 -2.24 13.01
CA LEU A 86 -2.53 -2.37 13.74
C LEU A 86 -2.63 -1.89 15.19
N ILE A 87 -3.33 -0.79 15.47
CA ILE A 87 -3.51 -0.32 16.85
C ILE A 87 -4.30 -1.33 17.68
N GLU A 88 -5.35 -1.91 17.10
CA GLU A 88 -6.25 -2.81 17.80
C GLU A 88 -5.66 -4.22 17.97
N ASN A 89 -4.95 -4.73 16.96
CA ASN A 89 -4.59 -6.14 16.89
C ASN A 89 -3.08 -6.42 16.95
N ASP A 90 -2.22 -5.43 16.69
CA ASP A 90 -0.76 -5.64 16.63
C ASP A 90 0.05 -4.39 17.02
N SER A 91 -0.31 -3.76 18.13
CA SER A 91 0.26 -2.49 18.58
C SER A 91 1.76 -2.56 18.86
N ASN A 92 2.29 -3.75 19.16
CA ASN A 92 3.73 -3.99 19.35
C ASN A 92 4.54 -3.69 18.08
N ARG A 93 3.96 -3.87 16.88
CA ARG A 93 4.61 -3.44 15.62
C ARG A 93 4.84 -1.95 15.57
N LEU A 94 4.07 -1.19 16.33
CA LEU A 94 4.10 0.26 16.30
C LEU A 94 5.18 0.88 17.21
N GLU A 95 5.83 0.08 18.06
CA GLU A 95 6.84 0.56 19.02
C GLU A 95 8.01 1.28 18.35
N SER A 96 8.39 0.84 17.14
CA SER A 96 9.51 1.40 16.38
C SER A 96 9.06 1.97 15.03
N ILE A 97 7.86 2.57 14.96
CA ILE A 97 7.39 3.15 13.70
C ILE A 97 8.27 4.32 13.26
N PRO A 98 8.54 4.44 11.95
CA PRO A 98 9.12 5.65 11.41
C PRO A 98 8.08 6.77 11.33
N SER A 99 8.50 7.94 10.85
CA SER A 99 7.56 8.98 10.44
C SER A 99 6.52 8.39 9.48
N THR A 100 5.25 8.50 9.84
CA THR A 100 4.17 7.78 9.16
C THR A 100 3.15 8.75 8.59
N LEU A 101 2.86 8.63 7.30
CA LEU A 101 1.74 9.29 6.66
C LEU A 101 0.58 8.31 6.54
N ILE A 102 -0.48 8.59 7.31
CA ILE A 102 -1.72 7.83 7.32
C ILE A 102 -2.67 8.46 6.31
N ILE A 103 -3.17 7.67 5.36
CA ILE A 103 -4.03 8.17 4.29
C ILE A 103 -5.42 7.56 4.37
N ASN A 104 -6.43 8.42 4.55
CA ASN A 104 -7.82 8.06 4.39
C ASN A 104 -8.27 8.46 2.96
N LYS A 105 -8.25 7.50 2.03
CA LYS A 105 -8.73 7.73 0.66
C LYS A 105 -10.26 7.82 0.65
N LYS A 106 -10.76 9.03 0.51
CA LYS A 106 -12.18 9.28 0.21
C LYS A 106 -12.49 8.93 -1.24
N GLU A 107 -13.73 8.53 -1.50
CA GLU A 107 -14.21 8.44 -2.87
C GLU A 107 -14.09 9.80 -3.56
N SER A 108 -13.57 9.79 -4.79
CA SER A 108 -13.48 11.01 -5.58
C SER A 108 -14.88 11.45 -5.98
N ARG A 109 -15.20 12.72 -5.73
CA ARG A 109 -16.43 13.35 -6.24
C ARG A 109 -16.47 13.41 -7.78
N PHE A 110 -15.34 13.15 -8.44
CA PHE A 110 -15.18 13.13 -9.89
C PHE A 110 -15.15 11.71 -10.48
N SER A 111 -15.33 10.67 -9.67
CA SER A 111 -15.46 9.30 -10.20
C SER A 111 -16.83 9.14 -10.88
N PRO A 112 -16.89 8.58 -12.10
CA PRO A 112 -18.17 8.29 -12.75
C PRO A 112 -18.96 7.31 -11.88
N ARG A 113 -20.20 7.65 -11.54
CA ARG A 113 -21.09 6.78 -10.77
C ARG A 113 -21.27 5.47 -11.53
N LYS A 114 -20.87 4.34 -10.92
CA LYS A 114 -21.22 3.02 -11.46
C LYS A 114 -22.75 2.93 -11.51
N LYS A 115 -23.32 2.80 -12.71
CA LYS A 115 -24.76 2.55 -12.87
C LYS A 115 -25.06 1.23 -12.18
N VAL A 116 -25.89 1.25 -11.14
CA VAL A 116 -26.45 0.04 -10.53
C VAL A 116 -27.34 -0.59 -11.59
N VAL A 117 -26.92 -1.70 -12.18
CA VAL A 117 -27.78 -2.51 -13.05
C VAL A 117 -28.72 -3.27 -12.13
N GLN A 118 -29.96 -2.79 -11.99
CA GLN A 118 -31.02 -3.58 -11.39
C GLN A 118 -31.27 -4.79 -12.31
N GLN A 119 -30.90 -5.98 -11.85
CA GLN A 119 -31.42 -7.21 -12.42
C GLN A 119 -32.91 -7.27 -12.10
N ILE A 120 -33.72 -7.02 -13.13
CA ILE A 120 -35.16 -7.30 -13.10
C ILE A 120 -35.27 -8.82 -13.17
N ILE A 121 -35.86 -9.42 -12.14
CA ILE A 121 -36.28 -10.83 -12.06
C ILE A 121 -37.49 -11.02 -12.96
#